data_AF-A0A8C7J781-F1
#
_entry.id   AF-A0A8C7J781-F1
#
_cell.length_a   1.000
_cell.length_b   1.000
_cell.length_c   1.000
_cell.angle_alpha   90.00
_cell.angle_beta   90.00
_cell.angle_gamma   90.00
#
_symmetry.space_group_name_H-M   'P 1'
#
loop_
_entity.id
_entity.type
_entity.pdbx_description
1 polymer ?
#
loop_
_entity_poly.entity_id
_entity_poly.type
_entity_poly.pdbx_seq_one_letter_code
_entity_poly.pdbx_strand_id
1 'polypeptide(L)'
;MGSASDVRTARQLVTDKISLVLERVVPEVSLHLLSFLRDEYGRPGNLSSLLGLGLHVEVELGDTELRLFSLSSGKLDQAEKDLLGEFGEEKIDVPNGAFQAELKSKLETKVKEMNQSRRRVVARYGPGCRVQLLGHLKQVQELREEIGAFLKDQSSVRVVGRPQQNHGGIDGEAGAGPRPNETIAATSYHLQGGLQVVVFQGDITKERADALVNAANEYLDHAGGVAAALSRAGGHEIQQASRDLVRQIGRVPTGTVVETTGGNLPCKMLLHAVGPVGGSVGGNERPLLEKTVKAVLDLAETLELQTLAMPCISSGLFGVPLKVCSEAIVSAVRDFGREQHILTKVTLIDLSGEAVRAMQEACDRLLQGKREIPEWERMSSTTTTTTHAPQRDTTAASTRGTAAPEVCVQVEIIQGTIEKQEVDALVSPMVGSDPLSSRVGNVLSEAAGPVLMTAFLKESAGWTAPGDNVLVEGLSGLSSGRVFFLSCAHWDNNPQGPAVQALMQGVRKILTACEIRGFRSIAFPVVGTGEVLQFPHNVATQVLLEEIRRYEQNRASRTPFLVRIVVHPNDRDSTKLFKLPRMFCISEGSNWALIQSKTSGLCCLL
;
A
#
# COMPACT_ATOMS: atom_id res chain seq x y z
N MET A 1 46.45 16.88 -5.66
CA MET A 1 45.79 15.59 -5.32
C MET A 1 46.60 14.95 -4.21
N GLY A 2 45.98 14.61 -3.09
CA GLY A 2 46.67 14.04 -1.92
C GLY A 2 47.16 12.61 -2.16
N SER A 3 48.13 12.17 -1.38
CA SER A 3 48.66 10.81 -1.44
C SER A 3 47.62 9.78 -0.98
N ALA A 4 47.83 8.50 -1.33
CA ALA A 4 46.95 7.40 -0.89
C ALA A 4 46.90 7.23 0.64
N SER A 5 47.91 7.71 1.38
CA SER A 5 47.89 7.81 2.84
C SER A 5 47.02 8.97 3.32
N ASP A 6 47.02 10.11 2.64
CA ASP A 6 46.17 11.26 2.99
C ASP A 6 44.69 10.93 2.79
N VAL A 7 44.35 10.19 1.73
CA VAL A 7 42.98 9.75 1.47
C VAL A 7 42.50 8.77 2.53
N ARG A 8 43.35 7.81 2.96
CA ARG A 8 43.01 6.88 4.05
C ARG A 8 42.83 7.59 5.39
N THR A 9 43.72 8.53 5.69
CA THR A 9 43.65 9.34 6.91
C THR A 9 42.38 10.20 6.91
N ALA A 10 42.06 10.84 5.78
CA ALA A 10 40.83 11.60 5.62
C ALA A 10 39.58 10.72 5.76
N ARG A 11 39.58 9.51 5.19
CA ARG A 11 38.47 8.55 5.30
C ARG A 11 38.25 8.11 6.75
N GLN A 12 39.32 7.76 7.47
CA GLN A 12 39.23 7.42 8.89
C GLN A 12 38.70 8.61 9.71
N LEU A 13 39.20 9.81 9.44
CA LEU A 13 38.78 11.02 10.13
C LEU A 13 37.31 11.36 9.88
N VAL A 14 36.79 11.09 8.68
CA VAL A 14 35.36 11.19 8.35
C VAL A 14 34.55 10.11 9.08
N THR A 15 35.00 8.86 9.09
CA THR A 15 34.34 7.76 9.82
C THR A 15 34.27 8.05 11.32
N ASP A 16 35.34 8.55 11.91
CA ASP A 16 35.41 8.94 13.32
C ASP A 16 34.52 10.16 13.62
N LYS A 17 34.28 11.03 12.64
CA LYS A 17 33.36 12.17 12.78
C LYS A 17 31.90 11.74 12.64
N ILE A 18 31.59 10.80 11.74
CA ILE A 18 30.24 10.28 11.51
C ILE A 18 29.75 9.50 12.74
N SER A 19 30.63 8.74 13.40
CA SER A 19 30.28 8.01 14.63
C SER A 19 29.90 8.90 15.82
N LEU A 20 30.22 10.20 15.74
CA LEU A 20 29.84 11.21 16.73
C LEU A 20 28.50 11.90 16.41
N VAL A 21 27.91 11.64 15.24
CA VAL A 21 26.60 12.18 14.87
C VAL A 21 25.53 11.46 15.68
N LEU A 22 24.82 12.22 16.50
CA LEU A 22 23.66 11.76 17.23
C LEU A 22 22.43 11.94 16.36
N GLU A 23 21.60 10.90 16.32
CA GLU A 23 20.29 10.90 15.67
C GLU A 23 19.19 10.93 16.74
N ARG A 24 18.13 11.68 16.47
CA ARG A 24 16.91 11.65 17.27
C ARG A 24 15.67 11.68 16.40
N VAL A 25 14.81 10.68 16.58
CA VAL A 25 13.43 10.70 16.10
C VAL A 25 12.61 11.56 17.07
N VAL A 26 11.94 12.59 16.56
CA VAL A 26 11.08 13.45 17.40
C VAL A 26 9.77 12.71 17.68
N PRO A 27 9.49 12.35 18.94
CA PRO A 27 8.21 11.74 19.30
C PRO A 27 7.07 12.77 19.16
N GLU A 28 5.83 12.30 18.99
CA GLU A 28 4.61 13.13 19.02
C GLU A 28 4.29 13.99 17.78
N VAL A 29 5.05 13.94 16.70
CA VAL A 29 4.64 14.59 15.43
C VAL A 29 3.61 13.71 14.72
N SER A 30 2.36 14.17 14.61
CA SER A 30 1.32 13.43 13.89
C SER A 30 1.62 13.36 12.39
N LEU A 31 1.09 12.35 11.69
CA LEU A 31 1.19 12.25 10.22
C LEU A 31 0.61 13.48 9.51
N HIS A 32 -0.41 14.11 10.09
CA HIS A 32 -1.01 15.33 9.53
C HIS A 32 -0.06 16.52 9.63
N LEU A 33 0.62 16.66 10.76
CA LEU A 33 1.60 17.72 10.98
C LEU A 33 2.87 17.48 10.16
N LEU A 34 3.32 16.22 10.05
CA LEU A 34 4.42 15.82 9.15
C LEU A 34 4.12 16.17 7.68
N SER A 35 2.90 15.87 7.21
CA SER A 35 2.48 16.24 5.86
C SER A 35 2.55 17.75 5.65
N PHE A 36 2.04 18.54 6.60
CA PHE A 36 2.11 20.00 6.52
C PHE A 36 3.55 20.52 6.50
N LEU A 37 4.41 19.98 7.38
CA LEU A 37 5.82 20.35 7.43
C LEU A 37 6.53 19.99 6.12
N ARG A 38 6.24 18.84 5.51
CA ARG A 38 6.82 18.45 4.24
C ARG A 38 6.37 19.36 3.10
N ASP A 39 5.08 19.66 3.03
CA ASP A 39 4.51 20.47 1.95
C ASP A 39 5.08 21.91 1.97
N GLU A 40 5.28 22.48 3.17
CA GLU A 40 5.69 23.88 3.33
C GLU A 40 7.19 24.08 3.62
N TYR A 41 7.84 23.08 4.22
CA TYR A 41 9.23 23.15 4.71
C TYR A 41 10.13 22.02 4.20
N GLY A 42 9.63 21.13 3.33
CA GLY A 42 10.36 19.97 2.80
C GLY A 42 11.61 20.29 1.97
N ARG A 43 11.84 21.57 1.62
CA ARG A 43 13.10 21.97 0.96
C ARG A 43 14.24 21.97 1.99
N PRO A 44 15.43 21.44 1.64
CA PRO A 44 16.58 21.40 2.55
C PRO A 44 16.86 22.77 3.18
N GLY A 45 16.98 22.80 4.52
CA GLY A 45 17.32 23.99 5.29
C GLY A 45 16.18 24.98 5.57
N ASN A 46 14.98 24.83 4.97
CA ASN A 46 13.87 25.75 5.22
C ASN A 46 13.33 25.65 6.65
N LEU A 47 13.18 24.43 7.17
CA LEU A 47 12.72 24.20 8.53
C LEU A 47 13.79 24.63 9.55
N SER A 48 15.07 24.27 9.30
CA SER A 48 16.20 24.64 10.15
C SER A 48 16.42 26.14 10.23
N SER A 49 16.23 26.86 9.12
CA SER A 49 16.33 28.33 9.06
C SER A 49 15.22 29.00 9.85
N LEU A 50 13.98 28.50 9.73
CA LEU A 50 12.84 29.03 10.50
C LEU A 50 13.06 28.86 12.01
N LEU A 51 13.48 27.67 12.44
CA LEU A 51 13.70 27.34 13.85
C LEU A 51 15.01 27.94 14.42
N GLY A 52 15.82 28.62 13.59
CA GLY A 52 17.07 29.24 14.04
C GLY A 52 18.15 28.23 14.46
N LEU A 53 18.11 27.01 13.95
CA LEU A 53 18.98 25.91 14.39
C LEU A 53 20.45 26.06 13.93
N GLY A 54 20.69 26.93 12.94
CA GLY A 54 22.01 27.17 12.35
C GLY A 54 22.57 25.96 11.60
N LEU A 55 23.89 25.89 11.47
CA LEU A 55 24.61 24.78 10.80
C LEU A 55 24.86 23.57 11.72
N HIS A 56 24.30 23.57 12.92
CA HIS A 56 24.61 22.60 13.97
C HIS A 56 23.59 21.46 14.09
N VAL A 57 22.39 21.63 13.53
CA VAL A 57 21.33 20.62 13.52
C VAL A 57 20.78 20.50 12.11
N GLU A 58 20.80 19.27 11.60
CA GLU A 58 20.17 18.90 10.34
C GLU A 58 18.82 18.25 10.62
N VAL A 59 17.82 18.59 9.81
CA VAL A 59 16.44 18.13 9.99
C VAL A 59 16.02 17.36 8.75
N GLU A 60 15.56 16.13 8.95
CA GLU A 60 15.04 15.27 7.89
C GLU A 60 13.54 15.03 8.11
N LEU A 61 12.75 15.33 7.09
CA LEU A 61 11.31 15.09 7.06
C LEU A 61 11.06 13.81 6.25
N GLY A 62 10.91 12.69 6.94
CA GLY A 62 10.51 11.41 6.36
C GLY A 62 8.99 11.31 6.16
N ASP A 63 8.54 10.21 5.55
CA ASP A 63 7.11 10.00 5.27
C ASP A 63 6.28 9.73 6.52
N THR A 64 6.90 9.13 7.54
CA THR A 64 6.24 8.69 8.78
C THR A 64 6.87 9.28 10.04
N GLU A 65 8.01 9.94 9.93
CA GLU A 65 8.77 10.43 11.08
C GLU A 65 9.65 11.64 10.72
N LEU A 66 9.98 12.43 11.73
CA LEU A 66 10.91 13.55 11.64
C LEU A 66 12.16 13.22 12.44
N ARG A 67 13.32 13.36 11.81
CA ARG A 67 14.62 13.06 12.40
C ARG A 67 15.48 14.32 12.52
N LEU A 68 16.20 14.43 13.63
CA LEU A 68 17.16 15.49 13.92
C LEU A 68 18.55 14.89 14.06
N PHE A 69 19.54 15.51 13.43
CA PHE A 69 20.94 15.07 13.49
C PHE A 69 21.84 16.19 14.03
N SER A 70 22.72 15.87 14.97
CA SER A 70 23.69 16.84 15.51
C SER A 70 24.88 16.14 16.16
N LEU A 71 26.00 16.86 16.28
CA LEU A 71 27.15 16.43 17.09
C LEU A 71 26.98 16.75 18.59
N SER A 72 25.84 17.34 19.00
CA SER A 72 25.57 17.77 20.37
C SER A 72 24.17 17.37 20.80
N SER A 73 24.06 16.53 21.84
CA SER A 73 22.78 16.12 22.41
C SER A 73 21.96 17.32 22.90
N GLY A 74 22.61 18.30 23.54
CA GLY A 74 21.93 19.52 24.00
C GLY A 74 21.38 20.38 22.85
N LYS A 75 21.99 20.32 21.65
CA LYS A 75 21.44 20.98 20.45
C LYS A 75 20.24 20.22 19.90
N LEU A 76 20.23 18.89 19.99
CA LEU A 76 19.04 18.09 19.66
C LEU A 76 17.89 18.37 20.63
N ASP A 77 18.15 18.40 21.93
CA ASP A 77 17.14 18.71 22.96
C ASP A 77 16.50 20.09 22.72
N GLN A 78 17.32 21.08 22.39
CA GLN A 78 16.84 22.43 22.07
C GLN A 78 16.05 22.47 20.76
N ALA A 79 16.53 21.82 19.70
CA ALA A 79 15.87 21.79 18.41
C ALA A 79 14.50 21.09 18.46
N GLU A 80 14.41 19.98 19.20
CA GLU A 80 13.16 19.28 19.48
C GLU A 80 12.17 20.18 20.21
N LYS A 81 12.63 20.89 21.26
CA LYS A 81 11.82 21.84 22.00
C LYS A 81 11.35 23.02 21.13
N ASP A 82 12.22 23.56 20.29
CA ASP A 82 11.87 24.67 19.39
C ASP A 82 10.86 24.24 18.33
N LEU A 83 11.00 23.03 17.77
CA LEU A 83 10.05 22.46 16.82
C LEU A 83 8.66 22.26 17.46
N LEU A 84 8.60 21.59 18.62
CA LEU A 84 7.34 21.34 19.34
C LEU A 84 6.73 22.63 19.93
N GLY A 85 7.54 23.67 20.12
CA GLY A 85 7.08 25.00 20.55
C GLY A 85 6.58 25.89 19.41
N GLU A 86 7.02 25.65 18.18
CA GLU A 86 6.63 26.44 17.01
C GLU A 86 5.41 25.87 16.29
N PHE A 87 5.24 24.54 16.28
CA PHE A 87 4.22 23.85 15.49
C PHE A 87 3.29 22.98 16.34
N GLY A 88 2.05 22.82 15.89
CA GLY A 88 1.06 22.02 16.60
C GLY A 88 -0.17 21.66 15.78
N GLU A 89 -0.96 20.76 16.35
CA GLU A 89 -2.25 20.30 15.84
C GLU A 89 -3.30 20.39 16.95
N GLU A 90 -4.48 20.92 16.64
CA GLU A 90 -5.65 20.86 17.52
C GLU A 90 -6.88 20.32 16.79
N LYS A 91 -7.66 19.49 17.49
CA LYS A 91 -8.95 18.96 17.02
C LYS A 91 -10.05 19.50 17.92
N ILE A 92 -11.04 20.15 17.32
CA ILE A 92 -12.13 20.83 18.03
C ILE A 92 -13.47 20.30 17.52
N ASP A 93 -14.29 19.79 18.42
CA ASP A 93 -15.66 19.36 18.10
C ASP A 93 -16.62 20.57 18.20
N VAL A 94 -17.34 20.85 17.11
CA VAL A 94 -18.32 21.95 17.02
C VAL A 94 -19.75 21.38 17.15
N PRO A 95 -20.68 22.00 17.88
CA PRO A 95 -22.07 21.54 17.94
C PRO A 95 -22.78 21.59 16.57
N ASN A 96 -23.64 20.61 16.30
CA ASN A 96 -24.27 20.38 14.99
C ASN A 96 -25.38 21.41 14.67
N GLY A 97 -25.34 22.08 13.50
CA GLY A 97 -26.36 23.05 13.06
C GLY A 97 -25.95 23.98 11.90
N ALA A 98 -26.90 24.81 11.40
CA ALA A 98 -26.72 25.76 10.29
C ALA A 98 -25.57 26.77 10.48
N PHE A 99 -25.11 26.96 11.71
CA PHE A 99 -23.98 27.78 12.11
C PHE A 99 -22.61 27.28 11.59
N GLN A 100 -22.53 26.04 11.09
CA GLN A 100 -21.31 25.51 10.49
C GLN A 100 -20.89 26.25 9.22
N ALA A 101 -21.83 26.66 8.38
CA ALA A 101 -21.51 27.36 7.14
C ALA A 101 -20.92 28.75 7.43
N GLU A 102 -21.48 29.45 8.42
CA GLU A 102 -21.00 30.76 8.87
C GLU A 102 -19.62 30.65 9.54
N LEU A 103 -19.45 29.70 10.47
CA LEU A 103 -18.16 29.45 11.11
C LEU A 103 -17.09 29.06 10.08
N LYS A 104 -17.43 28.16 9.14
CA LYS A 104 -16.53 27.74 8.06
C LYS A 104 -16.11 28.93 7.19
N SER A 105 -17.05 29.76 6.75
CA SER A 105 -16.74 30.95 5.95
C SER A 105 -15.86 31.95 6.70
N LYS A 106 -16.11 32.14 8.01
CA LYS A 106 -15.31 33.00 8.88
C LYS A 106 -13.88 32.46 9.04
N LEU A 107 -13.74 31.16 9.29
CA LEU A 107 -12.44 30.48 9.41
C LEU A 107 -11.68 30.49 8.09
N GLU A 108 -12.32 30.22 6.96
CA GLU A 108 -11.68 30.27 5.64
C GLU A 108 -11.14 31.67 5.33
N THR A 109 -11.90 32.72 5.66
CA THR A 109 -11.44 34.11 5.54
C THR A 109 -10.21 34.37 6.41
N LYS A 110 -10.27 33.98 7.69
CA LYS A 110 -9.19 34.22 8.65
C LYS A 110 -7.93 33.41 8.32
N VAL A 111 -8.07 32.16 7.88
CA VAL A 111 -6.97 31.33 7.38
C VAL A 111 -6.32 31.97 6.15
N LYS A 112 -7.12 32.51 5.21
CA LYS A 112 -6.61 33.21 4.04
C LYS A 112 -5.82 34.46 4.42
N GLU A 113 -6.28 35.22 5.41
CA GLU A 113 -5.57 36.39 5.96
C GLU A 113 -4.25 35.99 6.62
N MET A 114 -4.27 34.97 7.50
CA MET A 114 -3.08 34.46 8.18
C MET A 114 -2.01 33.91 7.22
N ASN A 115 -2.44 33.44 6.05
CA ASN A 115 -1.58 32.82 5.03
C ASN A 115 -1.13 33.78 3.91
N GLN A 116 -1.43 35.09 3.98
CA GLN A 116 -1.15 36.05 2.89
C GLN A 116 0.31 36.09 2.44
N SER A 117 1.27 35.96 3.35
CA SER A 117 2.71 36.01 3.02
C SER A 117 3.35 34.63 2.89
N ARG A 118 2.92 33.69 3.74
CA ARG A 118 3.43 32.32 3.85
C ARG A 118 2.33 31.48 4.47
N ARG A 119 2.17 30.23 4.04
CA ARG A 119 1.22 29.33 4.65
C ARG A 119 1.68 28.99 6.07
N ARG A 120 0.92 29.46 7.06
CA ARG A 120 1.19 29.29 8.48
C ARG A 120 0.22 28.33 9.16
N VAL A 121 -0.98 28.19 8.63
CA VAL A 121 -2.02 27.38 9.24
C VAL A 121 -2.96 26.80 8.19
N VAL A 122 -3.50 25.62 8.47
CA VAL A 122 -4.55 24.97 7.67
C VAL A 122 -5.67 24.55 8.59
N ALA A 123 -6.91 24.82 8.17
CA ALA A 123 -8.11 24.27 8.79
C ALA A 123 -8.66 23.16 7.89
N ARG A 124 -8.81 21.96 8.43
CA ARG A 124 -9.46 20.81 7.79
C ARG A 124 -10.78 20.53 8.50
N TYR A 125 -11.78 20.14 7.74
CA TYR A 125 -13.13 19.87 8.25
C TYR A 125 -13.40 18.38 8.14
N GLY A 126 -13.47 17.70 9.29
CA GLY A 126 -13.74 16.28 9.40
C GLY A 126 -15.22 15.97 9.64
N PRO A 127 -15.61 14.69 9.57
CA PRO A 127 -16.98 14.26 9.88
C PRO A 127 -17.38 14.63 11.33
N GLY A 128 -18.68 14.82 11.56
CA GLY A 128 -19.21 15.07 12.91
C GLY A 128 -18.90 16.46 13.47
N CYS A 129 -18.76 17.47 12.60
CA CYS A 129 -18.50 18.86 13.01
C CYS A 129 -17.12 19.10 13.63
N ARG A 130 -16.15 18.25 13.34
CA ARG A 130 -14.79 18.39 13.87
C ARG A 130 -13.96 19.31 12.96
N VAL A 131 -13.35 20.32 13.55
CA VAL A 131 -12.36 21.19 12.89
C VAL A 131 -10.97 20.79 13.37
N GLN A 132 -10.10 20.42 12.43
CA GLN A 132 -8.69 20.13 12.71
C GLN A 132 -7.86 21.33 12.23
N LEU A 133 -7.15 21.95 13.16
CA LEU A 133 -6.25 23.06 12.92
C LEU A 133 -4.81 22.55 12.99
N LEU A 134 -4.00 22.85 11.98
CA LEU A 134 -2.61 22.40 11.91
C LEU A 134 -1.69 23.51 11.38
N GLY A 135 -0.50 23.64 11.95
CA GLY A 135 0.50 24.61 11.51
C GLY A 135 1.24 25.26 12.67
N HIS A 136 1.57 26.54 12.54
CA HIS A 136 2.23 27.30 13.60
C HIS A 136 1.31 27.47 14.81
N LEU A 137 1.82 27.16 16.00
CA LEU A 137 1.05 27.15 17.25
C LEU A 137 0.34 28.49 17.50
N LYS A 138 1.01 29.62 17.22
CA LYS A 138 0.41 30.94 17.39
C LYS A 138 -0.89 31.10 16.57
N GLN A 139 -0.87 30.70 15.31
CA GLN A 139 -2.05 30.79 14.43
C GLN A 139 -3.10 29.73 14.77
N VAL A 140 -2.67 28.52 15.14
CA VAL A 140 -3.57 27.45 15.61
C VAL A 140 -4.35 27.90 16.84
N GLN A 141 -3.68 28.51 17.83
CA GLN A 141 -4.33 29.04 19.03
C GLN A 141 -5.26 30.21 18.72
N GLU A 142 -4.88 31.12 17.82
CA GLU A 142 -5.74 32.25 17.42
C GLU A 142 -7.03 31.79 16.72
N LEU A 143 -6.95 30.75 15.88
CA LEU A 143 -8.14 30.15 15.27
C LEU A 143 -8.98 29.38 16.29
N ARG A 144 -8.36 28.69 17.24
CA ARG A 144 -9.05 28.03 18.36
C ARG A 144 -9.83 29.03 19.21
N GLU A 145 -9.23 30.17 19.54
CA GLU A 145 -9.90 31.25 20.27
C GLU A 145 -11.07 31.83 19.48
N GLU A 146 -10.92 31.99 18.16
CA GLU A 146 -12.00 32.43 17.27
C GLU A 146 -13.19 31.46 17.30
N ILE A 147 -12.92 30.15 17.22
CA ILE A 147 -13.95 29.11 17.35
C ILE A 147 -14.60 29.20 18.73
N GLY A 148 -13.80 29.31 19.80
CA GLY A 148 -14.29 29.45 21.16
C GLY A 148 -15.16 30.70 21.39
N ALA A 149 -14.78 31.84 20.82
CA ALA A 149 -15.53 33.09 20.88
C ALA A 149 -16.86 32.97 20.13
N PHE A 150 -16.83 32.39 18.92
CA PHE A 150 -18.04 32.13 18.13
C PHE A 150 -19.02 31.21 18.90
N LEU A 151 -18.52 30.17 19.56
CA LEU A 151 -19.35 29.26 20.37
C LEU A 151 -19.96 29.95 21.61
N LYS A 152 -19.22 30.86 22.25
CA LYS A 152 -19.69 31.62 23.42
C LYS A 152 -20.75 32.66 23.06
N ASP A 153 -20.58 33.37 21.95
CA ASP A 153 -21.52 34.41 21.49
C ASP A 153 -22.92 33.81 21.23
N GLN A 154 -22.96 32.60 20.67
CA GLN A 154 -24.21 31.87 20.38
C GLN A 154 -24.89 31.27 21.63
N SER A 155 -24.16 31.05 22.72
CA SER A 155 -24.76 30.62 24.00
C SER A 155 -25.55 31.73 24.71
N SER A 156 -25.38 32.98 24.28
CA SER A 156 -26.10 34.15 24.80
C SER A 156 -27.43 34.41 24.10
N VAL A 157 -27.74 33.70 23.01
CA VAL A 157 -28.98 33.83 22.25
C VAL A 157 -29.93 32.67 22.54
N ARG A 158 -30.60 32.73 23.69
CA ARG A 158 -31.91 32.09 23.89
C ARG A 158 -32.81 33.01 24.70
N VAL A 159 -33.90 33.48 24.06
CA VAL A 159 -35.30 33.50 24.53
C VAL A 159 -36.08 34.54 23.72
N VAL A 160 -36.98 34.07 22.84
CA VAL A 160 -38.41 34.44 22.67
C VAL A 160 -38.99 33.27 21.84
N GLY A 161 -40.07 32.55 22.12
CA GLY A 161 -41.17 32.69 23.05
C GLY A 161 -42.48 32.28 22.36
N ARG A 162 -42.75 30.94 22.29
CA ARG A 162 -44.08 30.26 22.17
C ARG A 162 -44.99 30.54 20.93
N PRO A 163 -46.09 29.77 20.69
CA PRO A 163 -46.58 28.54 21.35
C PRO A 163 -46.94 27.35 20.42
N GLN A 164 -47.03 26.17 21.05
CA GLN A 164 -47.77 25.00 20.58
C GLN A 164 -49.27 25.31 20.41
N GLN A 165 -49.88 24.75 19.36
CA GLN A 165 -51.29 24.38 19.36
C GLN A 165 -51.44 22.89 18.97
N ASN A 166 -51.94 22.11 19.92
CA ASN A 166 -52.62 20.84 19.69
C ASN A 166 -53.96 21.11 19.00
N HIS A 167 -54.34 20.31 18.00
CA HIS A 167 -55.66 19.79 17.57
C HIS A 167 -55.29 18.73 16.50
N GLY A 168 -55.72 17.47 16.44
CA GLY A 168 -56.92 16.80 16.90
C GLY A 168 -57.69 16.25 15.69
N GLY A 169 -57.42 15.00 15.28
CA GLY A 169 -58.45 14.06 14.76
C GLY A 169 -58.71 13.86 13.24
N ILE A 170 -58.44 12.63 12.80
CA ILE A 170 -59.25 11.64 12.01
C ILE A 170 -59.60 11.87 10.51
N ASP A 171 -59.63 10.71 9.81
CA ASP A 171 -60.12 10.34 8.46
C ASP A 171 -59.11 10.53 7.31
N GLY A 172 -58.60 9.54 6.59
CA GLY A 172 -59.07 8.19 6.28
C GLY A 172 -59.52 8.14 4.82
N GLU A 173 -58.64 7.77 3.88
CA GLU A 173 -59.03 7.02 2.67
C GLU A 173 -57.85 6.58 1.79
N ALA A 174 -58.11 5.47 1.11
CA ALA A 174 -57.18 4.62 0.39
C ALA A 174 -56.70 5.24 -0.93
N GLY A 175 -55.40 5.05 -1.21
CA GLY A 175 -54.80 5.28 -2.51
C GLY A 175 -53.80 4.16 -2.80
N ALA A 176 -54.29 3.06 -3.35
CA ALA A 176 -53.47 1.98 -3.86
C ALA A 176 -52.73 2.43 -5.12
N GLY A 177 -51.41 2.21 -5.13
CA GLY A 177 -50.60 2.12 -6.35
C GLY A 177 -49.22 2.76 -6.25
N PRO A 178 -48.25 2.26 -7.02
CA PRO A 178 -47.77 0.89 -7.08
C PRO A 178 -46.51 0.73 -6.21
N ARG A 179 -46.27 -0.48 -5.70
CA ARG A 179 -44.91 -0.93 -5.40
C ARG A 179 -44.31 -1.47 -6.70
N PRO A 180 -43.26 -0.81 -7.22
CA PRO A 180 -42.22 -1.49 -8.00
C PRO A 180 -40.86 -1.10 -7.41
N ASN A 181 -39.86 -1.95 -7.28
CA ASN A 181 -39.53 -3.12 -8.05
C ASN A 181 -38.60 -4.01 -7.22
N GLU A 182 -38.75 -5.31 -7.45
CA GLU A 182 -37.70 -6.33 -7.41
C GLU A 182 -36.55 -6.08 -6.43
N THR A 183 -36.59 -6.81 -5.32
CA THR A 183 -35.39 -7.13 -4.54
C THR A 183 -34.38 -7.81 -5.48
N ILE A 184 -33.55 -7.02 -6.14
CA ILE A 184 -32.39 -7.48 -6.89
C ILE A 184 -31.51 -8.18 -5.85
N ALA A 185 -31.23 -9.47 -6.08
CA ALA A 185 -30.49 -10.31 -5.15
C ALA A 185 -29.13 -9.68 -4.81
N ALA A 186 -29.07 -8.98 -3.67
CA ALA A 186 -27.84 -8.44 -3.13
C ALA A 186 -27.10 -9.57 -2.43
N THR A 187 -25.89 -9.87 -2.90
CA THR A 187 -25.03 -10.84 -2.22
C THR A 187 -24.15 -10.11 -1.22
N SER A 188 -24.04 -10.64 0.00
CA SER A 188 -23.20 -10.07 1.05
C SER A 188 -22.11 -11.05 1.48
N TYR A 189 -20.94 -10.52 1.75
CA TYR A 189 -19.75 -11.20 2.23
C TYR A 189 -19.28 -10.50 3.51
N HIS A 190 -18.84 -11.28 4.50
CA HIS A 190 -18.27 -10.74 5.73
C HIS A 190 -16.83 -11.23 5.83
N LEU A 191 -15.89 -10.28 5.90
CA LEU A 191 -14.47 -10.57 5.98
C LEU A 191 -14.05 -10.65 7.46
N GLN A 192 -12.93 -11.33 7.73
CA GLN A 192 -12.44 -11.56 9.10
C GLN A 192 -12.15 -10.24 9.86
N GLY A 193 -11.82 -9.15 9.15
CA GLY A 193 -11.64 -7.82 9.71
C GLY A 193 -12.92 -7.08 10.12
N GLY A 194 -14.10 -7.71 9.95
CA GLY A 194 -15.40 -7.06 10.24
C GLY A 194 -15.95 -6.22 9.09
N LEU A 195 -15.24 -6.16 7.95
CA LEU A 195 -15.71 -5.48 6.74
C LEU A 195 -16.81 -6.28 6.06
N GLN A 196 -17.95 -5.64 5.79
CA GLN A 196 -19.03 -6.17 4.97
C GLN A 196 -18.85 -5.72 3.51
N VAL A 197 -18.86 -6.67 2.57
CA VAL A 197 -18.90 -6.39 1.13
C VAL A 197 -20.28 -6.76 0.60
N VAL A 198 -20.93 -5.85 -0.12
CA VAL A 198 -22.23 -6.10 -0.75
C VAL A 198 -22.12 -5.87 -2.24
N VAL A 199 -22.60 -6.82 -3.04
CA VAL A 199 -22.64 -6.72 -4.50
C VAL A 199 -24.08 -6.74 -4.96
N PHE A 200 -24.51 -5.73 -5.72
CA PHE A 200 -25.85 -5.73 -6.32
C PHE A 200 -25.93 -4.84 -7.56
N GLN A 201 -26.95 -5.08 -8.38
CA GLN A 201 -27.22 -4.26 -9.56
C GLN A 201 -28.04 -3.04 -9.18
N GLY A 202 -27.55 -1.84 -9.49
CA GLY A 202 -28.22 -0.63 -9.07
C GLY A 202 -27.61 0.65 -9.65
N ASP A 203 -28.30 1.74 -9.39
CA ASP A 203 -27.89 3.09 -9.81
C ASP A 203 -27.13 3.75 -8.66
N ILE A 204 -25.80 3.89 -8.82
CA ILE A 204 -24.93 4.50 -7.80
C ILE A 204 -25.35 5.93 -7.42
N THR A 205 -26.04 6.65 -8.29
CA THR A 205 -26.51 8.02 -7.98
C THR A 205 -27.59 8.06 -6.89
N LYS A 206 -28.21 6.91 -6.59
CA LYS A 206 -29.27 6.75 -5.59
C LYS A 206 -28.79 6.05 -4.32
N GLU A 207 -27.56 5.55 -4.30
CA GLU A 207 -27.02 4.76 -3.20
C GLU A 207 -26.64 5.64 -2.01
N ARG A 208 -27.11 5.28 -0.80
CA ARG A 208 -26.76 5.99 0.44
C ARG A 208 -25.50 5.39 1.05
N ALA A 209 -24.42 6.16 1.07
CA ALA A 209 -23.16 5.82 1.73
C ALA A 209 -22.46 7.10 2.19
N ASP A 210 -21.47 6.99 3.08
CA ASP A 210 -20.66 8.15 3.47
C ASP A 210 -19.89 8.71 2.28
N ALA A 211 -19.35 7.83 1.42
CA ALA A 211 -18.79 8.20 0.14
C ALA A 211 -19.33 7.37 -1.04
N LEU A 212 -19.49 8.05 -2.17
CA LEU A 212 -19.64 7.41 -3.47
C LEU A 212 -18.34 7.55 -4.26
N VAL A 213 -17.99 6.54 -5.04
CA VAL A 213 -16.80 6.57 -5.89
C VAL A 213 -17.21 6.87 -7.32
N ASN A 214 -16.58 7.90 -7.88
CA ASN A 214 -16.66 8.24 -9.29
C ASN A 214 -15.48 7.62 -10.04
N ALA A 215 -15.75 6.87 -11.13
CA ALA A 215 -14.71 6.46 -12.07
C ALA A 215 -14.35 7.65 -12.99
N ALA A 216 -13.29 8.36 -12.64
CA ALA A 216 -12.91 9.64 -13.23
C ALA A 216 -11.71 9.52 -14.20
N ASN A 217 -11.51 10.55 -15.01
CA ASN A 217 -10.29 10.76 -15.80
C ASN A 217 -9.33 11.74 -15.10
N GLU A 218 -8.11 11.85 -15.61
CA GLU A 218 -7.03 12.67 -15.04
C GLU A 218 -7.34 14.18 -15.01
N TYR A 219 -8.38 14.63 -15.72
CA TYR A 219 -8.82 16.03 -15.77
C TYR A 219 -10.07 16.29 -14.93
N LEU A 220 -10.60 15.26 -14.25
CA LEU A 220 -11.88 15.29 -13.53
C LEU A 220 -13.01 15.91 -14.37
N ASP A 221 -13.00 15.63 -15.69
CA ASP A 221 -14.02 16.10 -16.61
C ASP A 221 -15.13 15.04 -16.76
N HIS A 222 -16.30 15.31 -16.19
CA HIS A 222 -17.36 14.32 -16.01
C HIS A 222 -18.31 14.27 -17.22
N ALA A 223 -17.74 14.13 -18.42
CA ALA A 223 -18.47 14.22 -19.68
C ALA A 223 -19.18 12.92 -20.11
N GLY A 224 -18.83 11.77 -19.54
CA GLY A 224 -19.40 10.47 -19.94
C GLY A 224 -19.54 9.43 -18.83
N GLY A 225 -20.27 8.36 -19.13
CA GLY A 225 -20.41 7.18 -18.25
C GLY A 225 -20.98 7.48 -16.87
N VAL A 226 -20.49 6.74 -15.87
CA VAL A 226 -20.88 6.91 -14.46
C VAL A 226 -20.52 8.30 -13.93
N ALA A 227 -19.41 8.89 -14.38
CA ALA A 227 -19.00 10.24 -13.99
C ALA A 227 -20.05 11.29 -14.38
N ALA A 228 -20.55 11.22 -15.61
CA ALA A 228 -21.61 12.12 -16.06
C ALA A 228 -22.93 11.88 -15.30
N ALA A 229 -23.25 10.63 -14.94
CA ALA A 229 -24.43 10.34 -14.13
C ALA A 229 -24.32 10.96 -12.72
N LEU A 230 -23.19 10.75 -12.05
CA LEU A 230 -22.91 11.33 -10.73
C LEU A 230 -22.89 12.86 -10.77
N SER A 231 -22.25 13.46 -11.78
CA SER A 231 -22.21 14.92 -11.96
C SER A 231 -23.61 15.51 -12.20
N ARG A 232 -24.45 14.89 -13.03
CA ARG A 232 -25.83 15.33 -13.24
C ARG A 232 -26.68 15.22 -11.98
N ALA A 233 -26.58 14.10 -11.26
CA ALA A 233 -27.37 13.87 -10.05
C ALA A 233 -26.90 14.74 -8.87
N GLY A 234 -25.58 14.93 -8.72
CA GLY A 234 -24.99 15.80 -7.70
C GLY A 234 -25.12 17.29 -7.99
N GLY A 235 -25.45 17.67 -9.22
CA GLY A 235 -25.64 19.06 -9.65
C GLY A 235 -24.34 19.75 -10.07
N HIS A 236 -24.46 21.01 -10.49
CA HIS A 236 -23.36 21.79 -11.08
C HIS A 236 -22.12 21.92 -10.17
N GLU A 237 -22.31 21.82 -8.85
CA GLU A 237 -21.24 21.89 -7.86
C GLU A 237 -20.17 20.83 -8.05
N ILE A 238 -20.53 19.61 -8.50
CA ILE A 238 -19.57 18.51 -8.70
C ILE A 238 -18.50 18.90 -9.71
N GLN A 239 -18.92 19.36 -10.90
CA GLN A 239 -17.98 19.75 -11.96
C GLN A 239 -17.26 21.05 -11.62
N GLN A 240 -17.88 21.95 -10.85
CA GLN A 240 -17.21 23.17 -10.39
C GLN A 240 -16.08 22.85 -9.41
N ALA A 241 -16.36 22.07 -8.35
CA ALA A 241 -15.35 21.63 -7.37
C ALA A 241 -14.21 20.86 -8.05
N SER A 242 -14.53 19.99 -9.00
CA SER A 242 -13.54 19.24 -9.78
C SER A 242 -12.62 20.15 -10.61
N ARG A 243 -13.20 21.17 -11.27
CA ARG A 243 -12.41 22.15 -12.05
C ARG A 243 -11.52 23.01 -11.17
N ASP A 244 -12.04 23.43 -10.01
CA ASP A 244 -11.27 24.24 -9.07
C ASP A 244 -10.13 23.44 -8.45
N LEU A 245 -10.36 22.16 -8.14
CA LEU A 245 -9.30 21.25 -7.68
C LEU A 245 -8.21 21.07 -8.74
N VAL A 246 -8.57 20.76 -9.99
CA VAL A 246 -7.59 20.58 -11.09
C VAL A 246 -6.81 21.88 -11.37
N ARG A 247 -7.41 23.05 -11.19
CA ARG A 247 -6.69 24.34 -11.27
C ARG A 247 -5.65 24.50 -10.17
N GLN A 248 -5.90 23.95 -8.98
CA GLN A 248 -4.99 24.04 -7.84
C GLN A 248 -3.85 23.04 -7.91
N ILE A 249 -4.15 21.77 -8.24
CA ILE A 249 -3.19 20.66 -8.13
C ILE A 249 -2.70 20.14 -9.48
N GLY A 250 -3.29 20.60 -10.59
CA GLY A 250 -3.03 20.07 -11.92
C GLY A 250 -3.79 18.77 -12.19
N ARG A 251 -3.30 18.01 -13.18
CA ARG A 251 -3.89 16.71 -13.56
C ARG A 251 -3.72 15.69 -12.44
N VAL A 252 -4.78 14.91 -12.19
CA VAL A 252 -4.77 13.84 -11.20
C VAL A 252 -4.15 12.59 -11.85
N PRO A 253 -3.05 12.03 -11.33
CA PRO A 253 -2.39 10.89 -11.96
C PRO A 253 -3.26 9.62 -11.93
N THR A 254 -3.17 8.82 -13.00
CA THR A 254 -3.74 7.45 -12.98
C THR A 254 -3.18 6.63 -11.81
N GLY A 255 -4.04 5.86 -11.14
CA GLY A 255 -3.68 5.09 -9.94
C GLY A 255 -3.88 5.85 -8.63
N THR A 256 -4.54 7.01 -8.65
CA THR A 256 -4.78 7.87 -7.47
C THR A 256 -6.25 8.23 -7.33
N VAL A 257 -6.58 8.87 -6.21
CA VAL A 257 -7.93 9.34 -5.86
C VAL A 257 -7.85 10.73 -5.26
N VAL A 258 -8.89 11.53 -5.47
CA VAL A 258 -9.09 12.81 -4.79
C VAL A 258 -10.55 12.97 -4.37
N GLU A 259 -10.82 13.73 -3.32
CA GLU A 259 -12.17 14.00 -2.82
C GLU A 259 -12.73 15.34 -3.29
N THR A 260 -14.05 15.39 -3.49
CA THR A 260 -14.81 16.64 -3.58
C THR A 260 -16.15 16.51 -2.84
N THR A 261 -16.95 17.58 -2.85
CA THR A 261 -18.33 17.57 -2.32
C THR A 261 -19.19 16.53 -3.03
N GLY A 262 -20.14 15.91 -2.29
CA GLY A 262 -21.18 15.06 -2.88
C GLY A 262 -22.29 15.86 -3.59
N GLY A 263 -22.33 17.18 -3.43
CA GLY A 263 -23.41 18.02 -3.96
C GLY A 263 -24.78 17.53 -3.47
N ASN A 264 -25.70 17.28 -4.42
CA ASN A 264 -27.03 16.74 -4.15
C ASN A 264 -27.08 15.21 -4.02
N LEU A 265 -25.95 14.50 -4.15
CA LEU A 265 -25.93 13.04 -4.01
C LEU A 265 -26.22 12.64 -2.56
N PRO A 266 -26.79 11.45 -2.32
CA PRO A 266 -27.05 10.93 -0.99
C PRO A 266 -25.79 10.42 -0.26
N CYS A 267 -24.71 11.20 -0.29
CA CYS A 267 -23.44 10.93 0.39
C CYS A 267 -22.81 12.18 1.00
N LYS A 268 -21.82 12.00 1.89
CA LYS A 268 -21.08 13.12 2.49
C LYS A 268 -20.06 13.69 1.50
N MET A 269 -19.38 12.82 0.76
CA MET A 269 -18.36 13.21 -0.23
C MET A 269 -18.35 12.30 -1.46
N LEU A 270 -17.76 12.82 -2.54
CA LEU A 270 -17.52 12.08 -3.78
C LEU A 270 -16.01 11.84 -3.93
N LEU A 271 -15.60 10.57 -4.06
CA LEU A 271 -14.20 10.18 -4.27
C LEU A 271 -13.96 9.91 -5.76
N HIS A 272 -13.11 10.70 -6.40
CA HIS A 272 -12.78 10.60 -7.82
C HIS A 272 -11.59 9.69 -8.04
N ALA A 273 -11.86 8.43 -8.38
CA ALA A 273 -10.87 7.41 -8.63
C ALA A 273 -10.42 7.44 -10.10
N VAL A 274 -9.13 7.68 -10.35
CA VAL A 274 -8.57 7.77 -11.70
C VAL A 274 -7.93 6.44 -12.09
N GLY A 275 -8.73 5.56 -12.70
CA GLY A 275 -8.28 4.24 -13.15
C GLY A 275 -7.58 4.26 -14.52
N PRO A 276 -6.89 3.17 -14.91
CA PRO A 276 -6.22 3.06 -16.20
C PRO A 276 -7.19 3.00 -17.37
N VAL A 277 -6.70 3.43 -18.54
CA VAL A 277 -7.30 3.19 -19.85
C VAL A 277 -6.73 1.90 -20.45
N GLY A 278 -7.60 1.01 -20.94
CA GLY A 278 -7.23 -0.27 -21.53
C GLY A 278 -6.27 -0.12 -22.70
N GLY A 279 -5.22 -0.93 -22.72
CA GLY A 279 -4.18 -0.91 -23.74
C GLY A 279 -3.21 0.27 -23.64
N SER A 280 -3.46 1.26 -22.78
CA SER A 280 -2.63 2.47 -22.66
C SER A 280 -1.50 2.35 -21.64
N VAL A 281 -1.51 1.28 -20.82
CA VAL A 281 -0.57 1.08 -19.71
C VAL A 281 0.32 -0.16 -19.88
N GLY A 282 0.43 -0.68 -21.10
CA GLY A 282 1.36 -1.76 -21.44
C GLY A 282 1.07 -3.09 -20.73
N GLY A 283 -0.20 -3.42 -20.51
CA GLY A 283 -0.61 -4.65 -19.81
C GLY A 283 -0.66 -4.52 -18.28
N ASN A 284 -0.42 -3.33 -17.73
CA ASN A 284 -0.47 -3.06 -16.30
C ASN A 284 -1.83 -2.54 -15.82
N GLU A 285 -2.93 -2.83 -16.52
CA GLU A 285 -4.27 -2.38 -16.15
C GLU A 285 -4.63 -2.92 -14.76
N ARG A 286 -4.43 -4.22 -14.51
CA ARG A 286 -4.81 -4.84 -13.24
C ARG A 286 -4.07 -4.22 -12.04
N PRO A 287 -2.72 -4.16 -11.99
CA PRO A 287 -2.02 -3.60 -10.83
C PRO A 287 -2.36 -2.11 -10.60
N LEU A 288 -2.59 -1.35 -11.67
CA LEU A 288 -2.91 0.07 -11.55
C LEU A 288 -4.35 0.31 -11.06
N LEU A 289 -5.28 -0.57 -11.43
CA LEU A 289 -6.65 -0.60 -10.88
C LEU A 289 -6.63 -1.01 -9.40
N GLU A 290 -5.86 -2.04 -9.03
CA GLU A 290 -5.67 -2.45 -7.63
C GLU A 290 -5.11 -1.28 -6.80
N LYS A 291 -4.10 -0.57 -7.32
CA LYS A 291 -3.56 0.65 -6.71
C LYS A 291 -4.63 1.75 -6.55
N THR A 292 -5.44 1.97 -7.59
CA THR A 292 -6.52 2.98 -7.56
C THR A 292 -7.53 2.67 -6.46
N VAL A 293 -8.00 1.41 -6.39
CA VAL A 293 -9.00 0.98 -5.40
C VAL A 293 -8.42 1.01 -3.99
N LYS A 294 -7.16 0.60 -3.83
CA LYS A 294 -6.46 0.74 -2.54
C LYS A 294 -6.40 2.20 -2.09
N ALA A 295 -6.06 3.13 -2.99
CA ALA A 295 -6.01 4.55 -2.67
C ALA A 295 -7.40 5.08 -2.25
N VAL A 296 -8.48 4.64 -2.89
CA VAL A 296 -9.86 4.96 -2.49
C VAL A 296 -10.17 4.48 -1.07
N LEU A 297 -9.84 3.23 -0.75
CA LEU A 297 -10.09 2.64 0.57
C LEU A 297 -9.25 3.33 1.66
N ASP A 298 -7.96 3.59 1.39
CA ASP A 298 -7.05 4.31 2.30
C ASP A 298 -7.53 5.75 2.55
N LEU A 299 -8.04 6.44 1.51
CA LEU A 299 -8.62 7.76 1.66
C LEU A 299 -9.93 7.73 2.47
N ALA A 300 -10.77 6.71 2.26
CA ALA A 300 -11.99 6.54 3.06
C ALA A 300 -11.68 6.34 4.56
N GLU A 301 -10.64 5.57 4.91
CA GLU A 301 -10.14 5.45 6.29
C GLU A 301 -9.62 6.78 6.82
N THR A 302 -8.81 7.48 6.02
CA THR A 302 -8.23 8.79 6.39
C THR A 302 -9.31 9.81 6.70
N LEU A 303 -10.45 9.71 6.02
CA LEU A 303 -11.62 10.56 6.19
C LEU A 303 -12.63 10.02 7.22
N GLU A 304 -12.28 8.94 7.94
CA GLU A 304 -13.10 8.27 8.96
C GLU A 304 -14.52 7.89 8.44
N LEU A 305 -14.62 7.45 7.19
CA LEU A 305 -15.88 7.05 6.56
C LEU A 305 -16.22 5.60 6.90
N GLN A 306 -17.48 5.31 7.24
CA GLN A 306 -17.92 3.97 7.61
C GLN A 306 -18.51 3.18 6.46
N THR A 307 -19.06 3.86 5.45
CA THR A 307 -19.71 3.23 4.29
C THR A 307 -19.26 3.83 2.97
N LEU A 308 -18.94 2.98 2.00
CA LEU A 308 -18.46 3.36 0.67
C LEU A 308 -19.22 2.58 -0.41
N ALA A 309 -19.59 3.23 -1.52
CA ALA A 309 -20.10 2.53 -2.71
C ALA A 309 -19.30 2.88 -3.96
N MET A 310 -18.94 1.87 -4.76
CA MET A 310 -18.11 2.05 -5.95
C MET A 310 -18.60 1.25 -7.16
N PRO A 311 -18.43 1.80 -8.39
CA PRO A 311 -18.74 1.11 -9.63
C PRO A 311 -17.60 0.19 -10.06
N CYS A 312 -17.81 -0.55 -11.16
CA CYS A 312 -16.73 -1.32 -11.78
C CYS A 312 -15.76 -0.38 -12.54
N ILE A 313 -14.85 0.28 -11.81
CA ILE A 313 -13.92 1.29 -12.32
C ILE A 313 -13.17 0.80 -13.57
N SER A 314 -12.99 1.69 -14.55
CA SER A 314 -12.36 1.47 -15.86
C SER A 314 -13.04 0.49 -16.84
N SER A 315 -14.10 -0.22 -16.43
CA SER A 315 -14.76 -1.23 -17.29
C SER A 315 -15.62 -0.66 -18.42
N GLY A 316 -16.04 0.60 -18.30
CA GLY A 316 -16.87 1.30 -19.28
C GLY A 316 -16.03 1.96 -20.38
N LEU A 317 -16.09 3.29 -20.46
CA LEU A 317 -15.42 4.08 -21.50
C LEU A 317 -13.91 3.86 -21.60
N PHE A 318 -13.25 3.46 -20.50
CA PHE A 318 -11.82 3.17 -20.48
C PHE A 318 -11.48 1.79 -21.04
N GLY A 319 -12.47 0.93 -21.31
CA GLY A 319 -12.29 -0.29 -22.11
C GLY A 319 -11.42 -1.37 -21.47
N VAL A 320 -11.19 -1.33 -20.15
CA VAL A 320 -10.48 -2.41 -19.46
C VAL A 320 -11.44 -3.62 -19.34
N PRO A 321 -11.01 -4.86 -19.64
CA PRO A 321 -11.90 -6.02 -19.59
C PRO A 321 -12.58 -6.19 -18.22
N LEU A 322 -13.89 -6.47 -18.19
CA LEU A 322 -14.68 -6.59 -16.96
C LEU A 322 -14.07 -7.53 -15.92
N LYS A 323 -13.53 -8.66 -16.37
CA LYS A 323 -12.86 -9.63 -15.49
C LYS A 323 -11.64 -9.01 -14.80
N VAL A 324 -10.84 -8.22 -15.53
CA VAL A 324 -9.66 -7.53 -15.00
C VAL A 324 -10.07 -6.48 -13.96
N CYS A 325 -11.07 -5.65 -14.27
CA CYS A 325 -11.60 -4.65 -13.34
C CYS A 325 -12.15 -5.29 -12.07
N SER A 326 -13.02 -6.30 -12.22
CA SER A 326 -13.71 -6.95 -11.11
C SER A 326 -12.73 -7.68 -10.18
N GLU A 327 -11.76 -8.41 -10.75
CA GLU A 327 -10.75 -9.09 -9.94
C GLU A 327 -9.82 -8.11 -9.23
N ALA A 328 -9.46 -7.00 -9.87
CA ALA A 328 -8.65 -5.96 -9.24
C ALA A 328 -9.37 -5.29 -8.06
N ILE A 329 -10.62 -4.88 -8.27
CA ILE A 329 -11.46 -4.24 -7.24
C ILE A 329 -11.62 -5.18 -6.05
N VAL A 330 -12.05 -6.42 -6.29
CA VAL A 330 -12.29 -7.38 -5.21
C VAL A 330 -10.99 -7.80 -4.52
N SER A 331 -9.88 -7.93 -5.24
CA SER A 331 -8.58 -8.22 -4.61
C SER A 331 -8.16 -7.11 -3.65
N ALA A 332 -8.29 -5.84 -4.07
CA ALA A 332 -7.97 -4.71 -3.20
C ALA A 332 -8.90 -4.64 -1.98
N VAL A 333 -10.21 -4.86 -2.14
CA VAL A 333 -11.17 -4.91 -1.03
C VAL A 333 -10.90 -6.07 -0.08
N ARG A 334 -10.56 -7.26 -0.61
CA ARG A 334 -10.16 -8.42 0.19
C ARG A 334 -8.94 -8.12 1.03
N ASP A 335 -7.91 -7.54 0.41
CA ASP A 335 -6.63 -7.30 1.06
C ASP A 335 -6.76 -6.20 2.13
N PHE A 336 -7.60 -5.20 1.88
CA PHE A 336 -8.00 -4.20 2.88
C PHE A 336 -8.79 -4.82 4.05
N GLY A 337 -9.83 -5.63 3.78
CA GLY A 337 -10.67 -6.22 4.83
C GLY A 337 -10.05 -7.33 5.69
N ARG A 338 -8.73 -7.52 5.64
CA ARG A 338 -7.99 -8.47 6.51
C ARG A 338 -7.80 -7.94 7.93
N GLU A 339 -7.91 -6.63 8.12
CA GLU A 339 -7.74 -5.96 9.41
C GLU A 339 -9.04 -5.25 9.81
N GLN A 340 -9.14 -4.81 11.06
CA GLN A 340 -10.26 -3.98 11.51
C GLN A 340 -10.05 -2.54 11.05
N HIS A 341 -11.12 -1.95 10.53
CA HIS A 341 -11.13 -0.64 9.89
C HIS A 341 -12.32 0.19 10.34
N ILE A 342 -12.24 1.51 10.15
CA ILE A 342 -13.36 2.43 10.39
C ILE A 342 -14.44 2.19 9.33
N LEU A 343 -14.02 1.92 8.10
CA LEU A 343 -14.83 1.49 6.99
C LEU A 343 -15.36 0.09 7.26
N THR A 344 -16.65 0.00 7.53
CA THR A 344 -17.33 -1.25 7.90
C THR A 344 -18.14 -1.85 6.75
N LYS A 345 -18.46 -1.06 5.71
CA LYS A 345 -19.20 -1.55 4.54
C LYS A 345 -18.69 -0.98 3.22
N VAL A 346 -18.39 -1.88 2.28
CA VAL A 346 -18.12 -1.56 0.87
C VAL A 346 -19.22 -2.15 -0.02
N THR A 347 -19.81 -1.30 -0.85
CA THR A 347 -20.87 -1.68 -1.80
C THR A 347 -20.31 -1.62 -3.22
N LEU A 348 -20.31 -2.76 -3.92
CA LEU A 348 -19.98 -2.86 -5.33
C LEU A 348 -21.27 -2.82 -6.14
N ILE A 349 -21.45 -1.75 -6.91
CA ILE A 349 -22.74 -1.43 -7.55
C ILE A 349 -22.53 -1.03 -9.01
N ASP A 350 -23.29 -1.63 -9.92
CA ASP A 350 -23.28 -1.22 -11.33
C ASP A 350 -24.68 -1.36 -11.93
N LEU A 351 -24.99 -0.54 -12.94
CA LEU A 351 -26.23 -0.65 -13.71
C LEU A 351 -26.20 -1.88 -14.63
N SER A 352 -25.01 -2.27 -15.10
CA SER A 352 -24.82 -3.42 -15.97
C SER A 352 -24.86 -4.72 -15.16
N GLY A 353 -25.84 -5.57 -15.46
CA GLY A 353 -25.91 -6.91 -14.89
C GLY A 353 -24.68 -7.77 -15.21
N GLU A 354 -23.98 -7.52 -16.33
CA GLU A 354 -22.71 -8.19 -16.64
C GLU A 354 -21.58 -7.78 -15.71
N ALA A 355 -21.47 -6.48 -15.40
CA ALA A 355 -20.47 -5.99 -14.45
C ALA A 355 -20.74 -6.49 -13.03
N VAL A 356 -22.00 -6.50 -12.62
CA VAL A 356 -22.42 -7.05 -11.33
C VAL A 356 -22.10 -8.54 -11.24
N ARG A 357 -22.42 -9.33 -12.27
CA ARG A 357 -22.05 -10.75 -12.33
C ARG A 357 -20.53 -10.94 -12.25
N ALA A 358 -19.75 -10.15 -12.98
CA ALA A 358 -18.29 -10.25 -12.92
C ALA A 358 -17.70 -9.92 -11.53
N MET A 359 -18.23 -8.88 -10.85
CA MET A 359 -17.86 -8.54 -9.48
C MET A 359 -18.31 -9.59 -8.48
N GLN A 360 -19.52 -10.13 -8.64
CA GLN A 360 -20.08 -11.21 -7.84
C GLN A 360 -19.24 -12.47 -7.96
N GLU A 361 -18.92 -12.92 -9.18
CA GLU A 361 -18.04 -14.06 -9.41
C GLU A 361 -16.63 -13.85 -8.86
N ALA A 362 -16.11 -12.62 -8.94
CA ALA A 362 -14.82 -12.29 -8.33
C ALA A 362 -14.90 -12.37 -6.80
N CYS A 363 -16.00 -11.91 -6.18
CA CYS A 363 -16.22 -12.05 -4.74
C CYS A 363 -16.37 -13.52 -4.32
N ASP A 364 -17.16 -14.31 -5.05
CA ASP A 364 -17.32 -15.75 -4.80
C ASP A 364 -15.97 -16.48 -4.87
N ARG A 365 -15.08 -16.10 -5.81
CA ARG A 365 -13.75 -16.71 -5.95
C ARG A 365 -12.73 -16.23 -4.92
N LEU A 366 -12.78 -14.96 -4.54
CA LEU A 366 -11.70 -14.30 -3.78
C LEU A 366 -12.05 -14.03 -2.31
N LEU A 367 -13.33 -13.96 -1.95
CA LEU A 367 -13.79 -13.69 -0.58
C LEU A 367 -14.36 -14.93 0.12
N GLN A 368 -14.91 -15.89 -0.64
CA GLN A 368 -15.34 -17.18 -0.12
C GLN A 368 -14.29 -18.23 -0.50
N GLY A 369 -13.41 -18.60 0.44
CA GLY A 369 -12.52 -19.75 0.25
C GLY A 369 -13.36 -20.97 -0.17
N LYS A 370 -12.95 -21.64 -1.26
CA LYS A 370 -13.62 -22.77 -1.94
C LYS A 370 -15.00 -23.11 -1.39
N ARG A 371 -16.05 -22.69 -2.11
CA ARG A 371 -17.38 -23.30 -2.00
C ARG A 371 -17.24 -24.79 -2.33
N GLU A 372 -17.11 -25.65 -1.31
CA GLU A 372 -17.43 -27.06 -1.45
C GLU A 372 -18.90 -27.10 -1.80
N ILE A 373 -19.20 -27.25 -3.09
CA ILE A 373 -20.55 -27.49 -3.57
C ILE A 373 -21.00 -28.78 -2.90
N PRO A 374 -22.02 -28.77 -2.03
CA PRO A 374 -22.55 -29.99 -1.46
C PRO A 374 -23.08 -30.85 -2.61
N GLU A 375 -22.75 -32.14 -2.57
CA GLU A 375 -22.95 -33.14 -3.63
C GLU A 375 -24.39 -33.19 -4.22
N TRP A 376 -25.38 -32.62 -3.54
CA TRP A 376 -26.78 -32.58 -3.97
C TRP A 376 -27.07 -31.56 -5.09
N GLU A 377 -26.28 -30.49 -5.25
CA GLU A 377 -26.46 -29.54 -6.37
C GLU A 377 -25.93 -30.10 -7.71
N ARG A 378 -25.14 -31.18 -7.68
CA ARG A 378 -24.64 -31.85 -8.89
C ARG A 378 -25.69 -32.76 -9.55
N MET A 379 -26.83 -32.97 -8.91
CA MET A 379 -27.87 -33.92 -9.38
C MET A 379 -29.06 -33.29 -10.11
N SER A 380 -29.11 -31.97 -10.31
CA SER A 380 -30.28 -31.31 -10.94
C SER A 380 -30.08 -30.83 -12.38
N SER A 381 -29.01 -31.25 -13.06
CA SER A 381 -28.80 -30.94 -14.48
C SER A 381 -28.74 -32.23 -15.30
N THR A 382 -29.87 -32.92 -15.42
CA THR A 382 -30.05 -34.01 -16.40
C THR A 382 -31.07 -33.59 -17.45
N THR A 383 -30.96 -34.20 -18.65
CA THR A 383 -31.76 -34.05 -19.91
C THR A 383 -31.25 -32.92 -20.82
N THR A 384 -30.85 -33.12 -22.09
CA THR A 384 -31.37 -34.04 -23.13
C THR A 384 -30.38 -34.18 -24.32
N THR A 385 -30.05 -35.45 -24.70
CA THR A 385 -29.84 -36.05 -26.06
C THR A 385 -28.91 -35.32 -27.09
N THR A 386 -27.92 -35.93 -27.76
CA THR A 386 -28.04 -37.04 -28.75
C THR A 386 -26.66 -37.53 -29.24
N THR A 387 -26.42 -38.84 -29.14
CA THR A 387 -25.79 -39.80 -30.08
C THR A 387 -24.55 -39.42 -30.93
N HIS A 388 -23.37 -39.98 -30.60
CA HIS A 388 -22.66 -41.02 -31.37
C HIS A 388 -21.27 -41.33 -30.78
N ALA A 389 -21.02 -42.62 -30.47
CA ALA A 389 -19.71 -43.24 -30.21
C ALA A 389 -19.42 -44.23 -31.38
N PRO A 390 -18.23 -44.88 -31.56
CA PRO A 390 -17.39 -45.57 -30.53
C PRO A 390 -15.85 -45.41 -30.79
N GLN A 391 -14.84 -45.94 -30.08
CA GLN A 391 -14.56 -47.17 -29.30
C GLN A 391 -13.44 -46.88 -28.26
N ARG A 392 -13.51 -47.32 -26.98
CA ARG A 392 -12.86 -48.50 -26.32
C ARG A 392 -11.38 -48.72 -26.70
N ASP A 393 -10.44 -48.72 -25.74
CA ASP A 393 -10.10 -49.84 -24.84
C ASP A 393 -9.47 -49.38 -23.50
N THR A 394 -9.99 -49.79 -22.32
CA THR A 394 -9.50 -50.84 -21.38
C THR A 394 -8.03 -50.66 -20.92
N THR A 395 -7.66 -50.49 -19.64
CA THR A 395 -7.89 -51.34 -18.46
C THR A 395 -7.33 -50.67 -17.17
N ALA A 396 -7.87 -51.12 -16.03
CA ALA A 396 -7.27 -51.21 -14.68
C ALA A 396 -7.11 -49.95 -13.81
N ALA A 397 -8.06 -49.83 -12.88
CA ALA A 397 -7.92 -49.06 -11.65
C ALA A 397 -6.95 -49.73 -10.66
N SER A 398 -6.13 -48.92 -10.00
CA SER A 398 -5.56 -49.22 -8.68
C SER A 398 -5.60 -47.94 -7.85
N THR A 399 -6.38 -47.99 -6.78
CA THR A 399 -6.62 -46.94 -5.80
C THR A 399 -5.41 -46.80 -4.87
N ARG A 400 -4.85 -45.60 -4.73
CA ARG A 400 -4.28 -45.07 -3.46
C ARG A 400 -3.73 -43.65 -3.60
N GLY A 401 -4.22 -42.76 -2.73
CA GLY A 401 -3.54 -41.52 -2.35
C GLY A 401 -4.21 -40.27 -2.89
N THR A 402 -5.02 -39.63 -2.06
CA THR A 402 -5.31 -38.20 -2.12
C THR A 402 -3.97 -37.44 -2.10
N ALA A 403 -3.51 -36.99 -3.27
CA ALA A 403 -2.37 -36.10 -3.36
C ALA A 403 -2.80 -34.69 -2.93
N ALA A 404 -2.15 -34.18 -1.88
CA ALA A 404 -2.15 -32.77 -1.52
C ALA A 404 -1.78 -31.90 -2.74
N PRO A 405 -2.17 -30.61 -2.79
CA PRO A 405 -1.77 -29.76 -3.90
C PRO A 405 -0.23 -29.70 -3.94
N GLU A 406 0.35 -30.13 -5.06
CA GLU A 406 1.82 -30.19 -5.22
C GLU A 406 2.40 -28.78 -5.10
N VAL A 407 3.10 -28.54 -4.00
CA VAL A 407 3.85 -27.31 -3.76
C VAL A 407 5.07 -27.32 -4.66
N CYS A 408 5.05 -26.45 -5.66
CA CYS A 408 6.09 -26.35 -6.66
C CYS A 408 7.37 -25.73 -6.07
N VAL A 409 7.22 -24.58 -5.40
CA VAL A 409 8.32 -23.86 -4.76
C VAL A 409 8.05 -23.83 -3.24
N GLN A 410 9.03 -24.18 -2.43
CA GLN A 410 8.96 -24.09 -0.96
C GLN A 410 9.87 -22.94 -0.48
N VAL A 411 9.39 -22.09 0.43
CA VAL A 411 10.15 -20.95 0.98
C VAL A 411 10.33 -21.18 2.46
N GLU A 412 11.57 -21.17 2.90
CA GLU A 412 11.94 -21.27 4.31
C GLU A 412 12.62 -19.98 4.75
N ILE A 413 12.12 -19.36 5.81
CA ILE A 413 12.82 -18.23 6.45
C ILE A 413 13.69 -18.80 7.55
N ILE A 414 14.99 -18.54 7.47
CA ILE A 414 15.96 -19.07 8.41
C ILE A 414 16.65 -17.89 9.10
N GLN A 415 16.53 -17.83 10.42
CA GLN A 415 17.35 -16.93 11.22
C GLN A 415 18.74 -17.56 11.38
N GLY A 416 19.76 -17.00 10.72
CA GLY A 416 21.09 -17.62 10.64
C GLY A 416 22.04 -16.92 9.69
N THR A 417 23.16 -17.56 9.38
CA THR A 417 24.19 -17.03 8.49
C THR A 417 24.22 -17.80 7.16
N ILE A 418 24.56 -17.12 6.05
CA ILE A 418 24.33 -17.64 4.69
C ILE A 418 25.30 -18.77 4.33
N GLU A 419 26.51 -18.77 4.87
CA GLU A 419 27.59 -19.71 4.60
C GLU A 419 27.33 -21.10 5.19
N LYS A 420 26.38 -21.20 6.13
CA LYS A 420 25.98 -22.46 6.78
C LYS A 420 24.80 -23.14 6.10
N GLN A 421 24.23 -22.56 5.05
CA GLN A 421 23.05 -23.12 4.41
C GLN A 421 23.41 -24.29 3.50
N GLU A 422 22.71 -25.41 3.66
CA GLU A 422 22.82 -26.57 2.77
C GLU A 422 21.80 -26.44 1.63
N VAL A 423 22.26 -25.89 0.51
CA VAL A 423 21.48 -25.66 -0.72
C VAL A 423 22.41 -25.81 -1.94
N ASP A 424 21.86 -25.92 -3.16
CA ASP A 424 22.67 -26.09 -4.37
C ASP A 424 23.46 -24.84 -4.76
N ALA A 425 22.95 -23.65 -4.39
CA ALA A 425 23.62 -22.37 -4.62
C ALA A 425 23.29 -21.32 -3.54
N LEU A 426 24.26 -20.47 -3.22
CA LEU A 426 24.08 -19.30 -2.35
C LEU A 426 24.04 -18.02 -3.17
N VAL A 427 23.42 -16.96 -2.64
CA VAL A 427 23.43 -15.62 -3.26
C VAL A 427 24.21 -14.65 -2.40
N SER A 428 25.11 -13.89 -3.02
CA SER A 428 25.87 -12.83 -2.38
C SER A 428 25.63 -11.51 -3.10
N PRO A 429 25.08 -10.48 -2.44
CA PRO A 429 25.01 -9.15 -3.04
C PRO A 429 26.40 -8.54 -3.17
N MET A 430 26.62 -7.78 -4.24
CA MET A 430 27.80 -6.95 -4.45
C MET A 430 27.43 -5.63 -5.10
N VAL A 431 28.29 -4.63 -4.94
CA VAL A 431 28.23 -3.37 -5.68
C VAL A 431 29.33 -3.40 -6.75
N GLY A 432 28.95 -3.08 -7.98
CA GLY A 432 29.86 -3.14 -9.11
C GLY A 432 30.35 -4.58 -9.35
N SER A 433 31.64 -4.73 -9.62
CA SER A 433 32.29 -6.03 -9.88
C SER A 433 33.19 -6.48 -8.72
N ASP A 434 32.84 -6.08 -7.50
CA ASP A 434 33.60 -6.43 -6.29
C ASP A 434 32.81 -7.41 -5.40
N PRO A 435 33.13 -8.72 -5.42
CA PRO A 435 32.42 -9.72 -4.65
C PRO A 435 32.59 -9.56 -3.13
N LEU A 436 33.53 -8.73 -2.66
CA LEU A 436 33.80 -8.46 -1.24
C LEU A 436 33.19 -7.14 -0.74
N SER A 437 32.48 -6.42 -1.62
CA SER A 437 31.82 -5.15 -1.28
C SER A 437 30.69 -5.30 -0.26
N SER A 438 30.24 -6.51 0.06
CA SER A 438 29.22 -6.76 1.09
C SER A 438 29.76 -7.63 2.22
N ARG A 439 29.16 -7.51 3.41
CA ARG A 439 29.45 -8.40 4.55
C ARG A 439 29.24 -9.88 4.19
N VAL A 440 28.20 -10.18 3.40
CA VAL A 440 27.91 -11.53 2.91
C VAL A 440 29.06 -12.05 2.05
N GLY A 441 29.55 -11.22 1.12
CA GLY A 441 30.70 -11.53 0.27
C GLY A 441 31.97 -11.82 1.05
N ASN A 442 32.26 -11.00 2.07
CA ASN A 442 33.41 -11.20 2.96
C ASN A 442 33.34 -12.56 3.70
N VAL A 443 32.19 -12.86 4.31
CA VAL A 443 32.00 -14.13 5.03
C VAL A 443 32.13 -15.35 4.10
N LEU A 444 31.58 -15.26 2.89
CA LEU A 444 31.72 -16.33 1.89
C LEU A 444 33.17 -16.48 1.41
N SER A 445 33.91 -15.38 1.30
CA SER A 445 35.34 -15.42 0.95
C SER A 445 36.21 -15.99 2.05
N GLU A 446 35.90 -15.72 3.32
CA GLU A 446 36.58 -16.33 4.46
C GLU A 446 36.34 -17.84 4.50
N ALA A 447 35.11 -18.28 4.21
CA ALA A 447 34.74 -19.69 4.20
C ALA A 447 35.30 -20.44 2.98
N ALA A 448 35.20 -19.88 1.78
CA ALA A 448 35.66 -20.49 0.53
C ALA A 448 37.18 -20.36 0.30
N GLY A 449 37.83 -19.42 0.99
CA GLY A 449 39.24 -19.09 0.80
C GLY A 449 39.51 -18.28 -0.48
N PRO A 450 40.79 -18.06 -0.82
CA PRO A 450 41.20 -17.16 -1.91
C PRO A 450 40.76 -17.64 -3.31
N VAL A 451 40.39 -18.92 -3.45
CA VAL A 451 39.89 -19.53 -4.70
C VAL A 451 38.65 -18.81 -5.21
N LEU A 452 37.81 -18.27 -4.32
CA LEU A 452 36.60 -17.55 -4.68
C LEU A 452 36.90 -16.32 -5.53
N MET A 453 37.88 -15.51 -5.14
CA MET A 453 38.24 -14.30 -5.89
C MET A 453 38.82 -14.64 -7.26
N THR A 454 39.70 -15.66 -7.32
CA THR A 454 40.28 -16.11 -8.59
C THR A 454 39.21 -16.62 -9.55
N ALA A 455 38.25 -17.40 -9.05
CA ALA A 455 37.16 -17.92 -9.86
C ALA A 455 36.19 -16.81 -10.28
N PHE A 456 35.87 -15.86 -9.40
CA PHE A 456 35.04 -14.71 -9.74
C PHE A 456 35.65 -13.84 -10.85
N LEU A 457 36.94 -13.54 -10.78
CA LEU A 457 37.62 -12.74 -11.81
C LEU A 457 37.65 -13.44 -13.17
N LYS A 458 37.72 -14.77 -13.17
CA LYS A 458 37.64 -15.57 -14.39
C LYS A 458 36.26 -15.51 -15.03
N GLU A 459 35.19 -15.61 -14.24
CA GLU A 459 33.81 -15.70 -14.74
C GLU A 459 33.15 -14.33 -15.00
N SER A 460 33.58 -13.26 -14.32
CA SER A 460 32.96 -11.93 -14.40
C SER A 460 33.36 -11.10 -15.64
N ALA A 461 34.36 -11.54 -16.42
CA ALA A 461 34.91 -10.81 -17.56
C ALA A 461 35.31 -9.34 -17.29
N GLY A 462 35.44 -8.94 -16.02
CA GLY A 462 35.91 -7.62 -15.58
C GLY A 462 34.85 -6.53 -15.38
N TRP A 463 33.59 -6.74 -15.76
CA TRP A 463 32.51 -5.74 -15.53
C TRP A 463 31.13 -6.36 -15.38
N THR A 464 30.33 -5.83 -14.45
CA THR A 464 28.95 -6.25 -14.15
C THR A 464 28.06 -5.04 -13.97
N ALA A 465 26.97 -4.94 -14.74
CA ALA A 465 25.98 -3.88 -14.53
C ALA A 465 25.02 -4.24 -13.36
N PRO A 466 24.36 -3.25 -12.73
CA PRO A 466 23.32 -3.53 -11.75
C PRO A 466 22.23 -4.46 -12.34
N GLY A 467 21.90 -5.51 -11.61
CA GLY A 467 20.96 -6.56 -12.04
C GLY A 467 21.61 -7.70 -12.83
N ASP A 468 22.91 -7.68 -13.06
CA ASP A 468 23.67 -8.84 -13.54
C ASP A 468 24.11 -9.74 -12.39
N ASN A 469 24.38 -11.00 -12.69
CA ASN A 469 24.91 -11.95 -11.73
C ASN A 469 26.07 -12.76 -12.33
N VAL A 470 27.01 -13.14 -11.49
CA VAL A 470 28.15 -13.98 -11.83
C VAL A 470 28.05 -15.25 -10.99
N LEU A 471 27.94 -16.40 -11.64
CA LEU A 471 27.96 -17.69 -10.97
C LEU A 471 29.40 -18.18 -10.85
N VAL A 472 29.82 -18.46 -9.62
CA VAL A 472 31.10 -19.09 -9.31
C VAL A 472 30.83 -20.49 -8.78
N GLU A 473 31.51 -21.50 -9.35
CA GLU A 473 31.36 -22.91 -8.99
C GLU A 473 32.71 -23.51 -8.55
N GLY A 474 32.68 -24.64 -7.84
CA GLY A 474 33.88 -25.37 -7.41
C GLY A 474 34.49 -24.85 -6.09
N LEU A 475 33.68 -24.21 -5.24
CA LEU A 475 34.11 -23.62 -3.98
C LEU A 475 34.09 -24.67 -2.85
N SER A 476 35.18 -25.41 -2.68
CA SER A 476 35.28 -26.54 -1.73
C SER A 476 35.09 -26.17 -0.25
N GLY A 477 35.23 -24.91 0.13
CA GLY A 477 35.00 -24.42 1.49
C GLY A 477 33.52 -24.13 1.84
N LEU A 478 32.60 -24.26 0.86
CA LEU A 478 31.16 -24.04 1.06
C LEU A 478 30.39 -25.33 0.78
N SER A 479 29.38 -25.61 1.61
CA SER A 479 28.46 -26.76 1.45
C SER A 479 27.78 -26.79 0.07
N SER A 480 27.43 -25.62 -0.48
CA SER A 480 26.81 -25.51 -1.81
C SER A 480 27.81 -25.72 -2.96
N GLY A 481 29.10 -25.48 -2.72
CA GLY A 481 30.13 -25.41 -3.75
C GLY A 481 29.93 -24.28 -4.78
N ARG A 482 28.88 -23.45 -4.65
CA ARG A 482 28.43 -22.49 -5.68
C ARG A 482 27.84 -21.22 -5.08
N VAL A 483 28.19 -20.08 -5.67
CA VAL A 483 27.69 -18.75 -5.26
C VAL A 483 27.34 -17.91 -6.50
N PHE A 484 26.12 -17.37 -6.51
CA PHE A 484 25.72 -16.28 -7.41
C PHE A 484 26.06 -14.94 -6.75
N PHE A 485 26.95 -14.18 -7.38
CA PHE A 485 27.22 -12.80 -7.01
C PHE A 485 26.29 -11.87 -7.76
N LEU A 486 25.37 -11.24 -7.05
CA LEU A 486 24.37 -10.34 -7.63
C LEU A 486 24.86 -8.89 -7.55
N SER A 487 25.10 -8.26 -8.71
CA SER A 487 25.42 -6.84 -8.79
C SER A 487 24.18 -6.00 -8.51
N CYS A 488 24.24 -5.14 -7.50
CA CYS A 488 23.17 -4.25 -7.08
C CYS A 488 23.58 -2.78 -7.24
N ALA A 489 22.58 -1.91 -7.45
CA ALA A 489 22.75 -0.47 -7.33
C ALA A 489 22.41 -0.01 -5.91
N HIS A 490 22.96 1.13 -5.48
CA HIS A 490 22.57 1.77 -4.23
C HIS A 490 21.11 2.20 -4.30
N TRP A 491 20.44 2.18 -3.15
CA TRP A 491 19.08 2.70 -3.02
C TRP A 491 19.00 4.16 -3.47
N ASP A 492 18.04 4.45 -4.34
CA ASP A 492 17.86 5.74 -5.01
C ASP A 492 16.68 6.55 -4.45
N ASN A 493 16.20 6.20 -3.25
CA ASN A 493 15.00 6.77 -2.62
C ASN A 493 13.73 6.65 -3.46
N ASN A 494 13.70 5.73 -4.42
CA ASN A 494 12.55 5.53 -5.28
C ASN A 494 12.13 4.05 -5.29
N PRO A 495 10.99 3.69 -4.68
CA PRO A 495 10.48 2.32 -4.68
C PRO A 495 10.16 1.75 -6.07
N GLN A 496 10.13 2.59 -7.10
CA GLN A 496 9.98 2.20 -8.50
C GLN A 496 11.20 2.60 -9.36
N GLY A 497 12.30 2.97 -8.70
CA GLY A 497 13.50 3.48 -9.33
C GLY A 497 14.38 2.41 -9.95
N PRO A 498 15.38 2.82 -10.75
CA PRO A 498 16.36 1.91 -11.35
C PRO A 498 16.99 0.92 -10.37
N ALA A 499 17.22 1.30 -9.11
CA ALA A 499 17.84 0.41 -8.12
C ALA A 499 16.95 -0.81 -7.78
N VAL A 500 15.65 -0.58 -7.59
CA VAL A 500 14.67 -1.65 -7.36
C VAL A 500 14.51 -2.52 -8.59
N GLN A 501 14.43 -1.90 -9.78
CA GLN A 501 14.30 -2.64 -11.03
C GLN A 501 15.50 -3.55 -11.29
N ALA A 502 16.72 -3.07 -11.00
CA ALA A 502 17.94 -3.88 -11.09
C ALA A 502 17.90 -5.06 -10.11
N LEU A 503 17.47 -4.84 -8.86
CA LEU A 503 17.33 -5.91 -7.87
C LEU A 503 16.31 -6.96 -8.31
N MET A 504 15.12 -6.54 -8.76
CA MET A 504 14.08 -7.44 -9.29
C MET A 504 14.61 -8.27 -10.46
N GLN A 505 15.24 -7.62 -11.44
CA GLN A 505 15.82 -8.29 -12.61
C GLN A 505 16.90 -9.30 -12.20
N GLY A 506 17.74 -8.94 -11.23
CA GLY A 506 18.81 -9.78 -10.72
C GLY A 506 18.31 -11.06 -10.07
N VAL A 507 17.37 -10.94 -9.12
CA VAL A 507 16.72 -12.08 -8.45
C VAL A 507 16.06 -12.98 -9.49
N ARG A 508 15.34 -12.41 -10.46
CA ARG A 508 14.71 -13.16 -11.55
C ARG A 508 15.71 -13.97 -12.36
N LYS A 509 16.78 -13.33 -12.84
CA LYS A 509 17.82 -13.98 -13.64
C LYS A 509 18.45 -15.15 -12.88
N ILE A 510 18.70 -14.99 -11.57
CA ILE A 510 19.27 -16.04 -10.73
C ILE A 510 18.31 -17.24 -10.63
N LEU A 511 17.03 -17.02 -10.31
CA LEU A 511 16.03 -18.09 -10.21
C LEU A 511 15.87 -18.84 -11.55
N THR A 512 15.84 -18.11 -12.67
CA THR A 512 15.82 -18.72 -14.01
C THR A 512 17.11 -19.50 -14.31
N ALA A 513 18.28 -18.99 -13.92
CA ALA A 513 19.55 -19.68 -14.09
C ALA A 513 19.62 -20.99 -13.27
N CYS A 514 19.03 -21.01 -12.07
CA CYS A 514 18.88 -22.23 -11.27
C CYS A 514 18.05 -23.29 -12.02
N GLU A 515 16.93 -22.90 -12.64
CA GLU A 515 16.09 -23.82 -13.40
C GLU A 515 16.82 -24.40 -14.62
N ILE A 516 17.48 -23.55 -15.41
CA ILE A 516 18.25 -23.96 -16.59
C ILE A 516 19.36 -24.96 -16.23
N ARG A 517 19.95 -24.80 -15.04
CA ARG A 517 21.05 -25.64 -14.53
C ARG A 517 20.57 -26.84 -13.72
N GLY A 518 19.25 -27.00 -13.53
CA GLY A 518 18.66 -28.10 -12.79
C GLY A 518 18.88 -28.07 -11.28
N PHE A 519 19.18 -26.89 -10.71
CA PHE A 519 19.27 -26.73 -9.26
C PHE A 519 17.88 -26.88 -8.63
N ARG A 520 17.83 -27.43 -7.43
CA ARG A 520 16.60 -27.69 -6.66
C ARG A 520 16.50 -26.83 -5.42
N SER A 521 17.55 -26.11 -5.06
CA SER A 521 17.56 -25.26 -3.88
C SER A 521 18.50 -24.06 -4.01
N ILE A 522 18.10 -22.93 -3.42
CA ILE A 522 18.90 -21.70 -3.38
C ILE A 522 18.68 -20.96 -2.07
N ALA A 523 19.71 -20.29 -1.56
CA ALA A 523 19.59 -19.41 -0.39
C ALA A 523 19.90 -17.95 -0.75
N PHE A 524 18.96 -17.06 -0.42
CA PHE A 524 19.08 -15.62 -0.53
C PHE A 524 19.25 -15.00 0.87
N PRO A 525 20.21 -14.08 1.08
CA PRO A 525 20.11 -13.13 2.18
C PRO A 525 18.99 -12.12 1.89
N VAL A 526 18.63 -11.29 2.86
CA VAL A 526 17.79 -10.12 2.57
C VAL A 526 18.62 -9.11 1.77
N VAL A 527 18.49 -9.15 0.45
CA VAL A 527 19.35 -8.41 -0.45
C VAL A 527 19.02 -6.92 -0.40
N GLY A 528 20.02 -6.10 -0.06
CA GLY A 528 19.91 -4.64 -0.14
C GLY A 528 19.85 -3.92 1.21
N THR A 529 19.51 -4.59 2.31
CA THR A 529 19.25 -3.95 3.62
C THR A 529 20.50 -3.59 4.43
N GLY A 530 21.68 -4.00 3.95
CA GLY A 530 22.95 -3.68 4.58
C GLY A 530 23.41 -2.25 4.33
N GLU A 531 24.42 -1.83 5.09
CA GLU A 531 25.01 -0.47 5.06
C GLU A 531 25.45 0.02 3.68
N VAL A 532 25.77 -0.92 2.79
CA VAL A 532 26.31 -0.64 1.45
C VAL A 532 25.23 -0.32 0.43
N LEU A 533 24.10 -1.04 0.46
CA LEU A 533 23.04 -0.89 -0.53
C LEU A 533 21.87 -0.03 -0.04
N GLN A 534 21.66 0.04 1.28
CA GLN A 534 20.74 0.97 1.96
C GLN A 534 19.26 0.88 1.52
N PHE A 535 18.83 -0.26 0.98
CA PHE A 535 17.41 -0.46 0.70
C PHE A 535 16.62 -0.51 2.01
N PRO A 536 15.45 0.16 2.06
CA PRO A 536 14.50 -0.05 3.13
C PRO A 536 14.14 -1.54 3.25
N HIS A 537 14.09 -2.05 4.48
CA HIS A 537 13.88 -3.47 4.75
C HIS A 537 12.57 -4.00 4.14
N ASN A 538 11.50 -3.21 4.21
CA ASN A 538 10.22 -3.54 3.58
C ASN A 538 10.33 -3.66 2.05
N VAL A 539 11.05 -2.75 1.38
CA VAL A 539 11.23 -2.78 -0.09
C VAL A 539 12.05 -3.99 -0.51
N ALA A 540 13.20 -4.22 0.12
CA ALA A 540 14.08 -5.34 -0.19
C ALA A 540 13.37 -6.70 0.00
N THR A 541 12.64 -6.85 1.10
CA THR A 541 11.88 -8.07 1.36
C THR A 541 10.72 -8.26 0.40
N GLN A 542 9.96 -7.20 0.09
CA GLN A 542 8.87 -7.26 -0.87
C GLN A 542 9.37 -7.68 -2.26
N VAL A 543 10.48 -7.11 -2.73
CA VAL A 543 11.08 -7.47 -4.01
C VAL A 543 11.46 -8.96 -4.06
N LEU A 544 12.12 -9.46 -3.01
CA LEU A 544 12.55 -10.85 -2.96
C LEU A 544 11.35 -11.80 -2.99
N LEU A 545 10.31 -11.54 -2.18
CA LEU A 545 9.11 -12.38 -2.12
C LEU A 545 8.31 -12.33 -3.43
N GLU A 546 8.14 -11.14 -4.02
CA GLU A 546 7.39 -10.98 -5.26
C GLU A 546 8.08 -11.68 -6.44
N GLU A 547 9.41 -11.62 -6.54
CA GLU A 547 10.13 -12.32 -7.60
C GLU A 547 10.15 -13.84 -7.41
N ILE A 548 10.19 -14.36 -6.17
CA ILE A 548 10.04 -15.79 -5.90
C ILE A 548 8.65 -16.27 -6.31
N ARG A 549 7.61 -15.52 -5.94
CA ARG A 549 6.21 -15.77 -6.34
C ARG A 549 6.06 -15.74 -7.86
N ARG A 550 6.63 -14.72 -8.52
CA ARG A 550 6.61 -14.59 -9.98
C ARG A 550 7.33 -15.76 -10.63
N TYR A 551 8.42 -16.23 -10.06
CA TYR A 551 9.12 -17.44 -10.52
C TYR A 551 8.23 -18.69 -10.38
N GLU A 552 7.57 -18.89 -9.24
CA GLU A 552 6.63 -20.00 -9.04
C GLU A 552 5.50 -20.01 -10.09
N GLN A 553 4.97 -18.84 -10.42
CA GLN A 553 3.87 -18.71 -11.39
C GLN A 553 4.30 -18.97 -12.84
N ASN A 554 5.54 -18.63 -13.19
CA ASN A 554 6.02 -18.65 -14.58
C ASN A 554 6.92 -19.86 -14.90
N ARG A 555 7.39 -20.61 -13.90
CA ARG A 555 8.27 -21.75 -14.12
C ARG A 555 7.53 -22.87 -14.87
N ALA A 556 8.20 -23.45 -15.86
CA ALA A 556 7.65 -24.55 -16.64
C ALA A 556 7.81 -25.88 -15.89
N SER A 557 8.86 -26.00 -15.07
CA SER A 557 9.11 -27.21 -14.29
C SER A 557 8.15 -27.37 -13.11
N ARG A 558 7.70 -28.61 -12.89
CA ARG A 558 6.94 -29.03 -11.71
C ARG A 558 7.81 -29.64 -10.61
N THR A 559 9.14 -29.71 -10.81
CA THR A 559 10.05 -30.26 -9.79
C THR A 559 10.07 -29.39 -8.54
N PRO A 560 10.00 -29.97 -7.32
CA PRO A 560 10.13 -29.20 -6.08
C PRO A 560 11.39 -28.34 -6.07
N PHE A 561 11.25 -27.07 -5.70
CA PHE A 561 12.36 -26.12 -5.63
C PHE A 561 12.32 -25.37 -4.30
N LEU A 562 13.40 -25.43 -3.52
CA LEU A 562 13.50 -24.80 -2.21
C LEU A 562 14.20 -23.44 -2.28
N VAL A 563 13.56 -22.39 -1.79
CA VAL A 563 14.17 -21.07 -1.59
C VAL A 563 14.31 -20.82 -0.10
N ARG A 564 15.54 -20.64 0.38
CA ARG A 564 15.82 -20.22 1.76
C ARG A 564 16.07 -18.72 1.80
N ILE A 565 15.30 -17.99 2.60
CA ILE A 565 15.56 -16.60 2.91
C ILE A 565 16.27 -16.55 4.27
N VAL A 566 17.55 -16.19 4.23
CA VAL A 566 18.41 -16.18 5.42
C VAL A 566 18.47 -14.79 6.00
N VAL A 567 17.89 -14.64 7.19
CA VAL A 567 17.89 -13.39 7.95
C VAL A 567 19.02 -13.46 8.97
N HIS A 568 19.98 -12.56 8.83
CA HIS A 568 21.11 -12.50 9.77
C HIS A 568 20.62 -12.21 11.19
N PRO A 569 21.14 -12.85 12.26
CA PRO A 569 20.64 -12.65 13.63
C PRO A 569 20.67 -11.20 14.13
N ASN A 570 21.58 -10.38 13.60
CA ASN A 570 21.68 -8.96 13.94
C ASN A 570 20.71 -8.06 13.13
N ASP A 571 20.07 -8.59 12.10
CA ASP A 571 19.07 -7.86 11.31
C ASP A 571 17.69 -7.99 11.97
N ARG A 572 17.46 -7.15 12.99
CA ARG A 572 16.21 -7.16 13.78
C ARG A 572 15.01 -6.70 12.97
N ASP A 573 15.20 -5.85 11.97
CA ASP A 573 14.11 -5.26 11.20
C ASP A 573 13.57 -6.22 10.14
N SER A 574 14.44 -6.90 9.39
CA SER A 574 14.04 -8.04 8.56
C SER A 574 13.40 -9.14 9.42
N THR A 575 13.97 -9.43 10.60
CA THR A 575 13.42 -10.45 11.50
C THR A 575 11.99 -10.11 11.94
N LYS A 576 11.69 -8.85 12.25
CA LYS A 576 10.33 -8.40 12.58
C LYS A 576 9.41 -8.52 11.37
N LEU A 577 9.84 -8.05 10.21
CA LEU A 577 9.06 -8.11 8.98
C LEU A 577 8.67 -9.55 8.63
N PHE A 578 9.61 -10.49 8.75
CA PHE A 578 9.35 -11.91 8.50
C PHE A 578 8.61 -12.65 9.63
N LYS A 579 8.52 -12.07 10.83
CA LYS A 579 7.71 -12.57 11.95
C LYS A 579 6.28 -12.03 11.94
N LEU A 580 6.01 -10.96 11.19
CA LEU A 580 4.65 -10.47 11.00
C LEU A 580 3.89 -11.45 10.09
N PRO A 581 2.72 -11.97 10.51
CA PRO A 581 1.88 -12.82 9.66
C PRO A 581 1.49 -12.14 8.33
N ARG A 582 1.55 -10.80 8.31
CA ARG A 582 1.08 -9.90 7.25
C ARG A 582 1.92 -9.89 5.97
N MET A 583 3.18 -10.34 5.99
CA MET A 583 4.06 -10.25 4.81
C MET A 583 4.03 -11.49 3.90
N PHE A 584 3.35 -12.57 4.32
CA PHE A 584 3.36 -13.86 3.62
C PHE A 584 2.09 -14.25 2.88
N CYS A 585 1.00 -13.49 3.02
CA CYS A 585 -0.23 -13.75 2.28
C CYS A 585 -0.30 -12.89 1.01
N ILE A 586 0.56 -13.19 0.04
CA ILE A 586 0.34 -12.77 -1.34
C ILE A 586 -0.36 -13.95 -2.03
N SER A 587 -1.65 -13.76 -2.39
CA SER A 587 -2.65 -14.65 -3.02
C SER A 587 -2.76 -16.15 -2.62
N GLU A 588 -3.98 -16.60 -2.35
CA GLU A 588 -4.35 -18.02 -2.28
C GLU A 588 -4.03 -18.76 -3.59
N GLY A 589 -3.21 -19.80 -3.47
CA GLY A 589 -2.77 -20.69 -4.55
C GLY A 589 -1.47 -21.43 -4.24
N SER A 590 -0.58 -20.81 -3.45
CA SER A 590 0.72 -21.38 -3.08
C SER A 590 0.68 -21.87 -1.62
N ASN A 591 0.83 -23.19 -1.42
CA ASN A 591 0.93 -23.78 -0.08
C ASN A 591 2.36 -23.54 0.47
N TRP A 592 2.65 -22.32 0.92
CA TRP A 592 3.91 -22.03 1.61
C TRP A 592 3.84 -22.57 3.05
N ALA A 593 4.44 -23.73 3.29
CA ALA A 593 4.63 -24.24 4.65
C ALA A 593 5.86 -23.55 5.28
N LEU A 594 5.63 -22.68 6.27
CA LEU A 594 6.69 -22.09 7.08
C LEU A 594 7.17 -23.10 8.13
N ILE A 595 8.25 -23.84 7.86
CA ILE A 595 8.90 -24.69 8.86
C ILE A 595 9.93 -23.82 9.59
N GLN A 596 9.54 -23.26 10.74
CA GLN A 596 10.51 -22.68 11.67
C GLN A 596 11.36 -23.82 12.27
N SER A 597 12.67 -23.77 12.06
CA SER A 597 13.64 -24.66 12.71
C SER A 597 13.48 -24.57 14.23
N LYS A 598 12.95 -25.64 14.84
CA LYS A 598 12.84 -25.80 16.30
C LYS A 598 14.25 -25.96 16.89
N THR A 599 14.87 -24.85 17.28
CA THR A 599 16.04 -24.85 18.15
C THR A 599 15.92 -23.86 19.30
N SER A 600 14.73 -23.75 19.90
CA SER A 600 14.53 -23.34 21.31
C SER A 600 13.05 -23.36 21.64
N GLY A 601 12.66 -24.06 22.70
CA GLY A 601 11.28 -24.46 22.99
C GLY A 601 10.31 -23.36 23.45
N LEU A 602 9.06 -23.83 23.60
CA LEU A 602 7.81 -23.22 24.08
C LEU A 602 6.87 -22.56 23.04
N CYS A 603 5.75 -23.28 22.79
CA CYS A 603 4.32 -22.89 22.83
C CYS A 603 3.83 -21.62 22.07
N CYS A 604 2.64 -21.54 21.49
CA CYS A 604 1.41 -22.34 21.58
C CYS A 604 0.58 -22.21 20.28
N LEU A 605 -0.44 -23.07 20.20
CA LEU A 605 -1.58 -23.02 19.27
C LEU A 605 -2.19 -21.62 19.11
N LEU A 606 -2.48 -21.22 17.88
CA LEU A 606 -3.82 -20.97 17.32
C LEU A 606 -3.74 -20.76 15.81
#